data_AF-A0A2P4ZST6-F1
#
_entry.id   AF-A0A2P4ZST6-F1
#
_cell.length_a   1.000
_cell.length_b   1.000
_cell.length_c   1.000
_cell.angle_alpha   90.00
_cell.angle_beta   90.00
_cell.angle_gamma   90.00
#
_symmetry.space_group_name_H-M   'P 1'
#
loop_
_entity.id
_entity.type
_entity.pdbx_description
1 polymer ?
#
loop_
_entity_poly.entity_id
_entity_poly.type
_entity_poly.pdbx_seq_one_letter_code
_entity_poly.pdbx_strand_id
1 'polypeptide(L)'
;MDGTLATQLLASLLPADIVALIDTHILSPESPVQAVKRTALAQARRSADLVLPLLQPLFDRALALLAEHQGALDMLVPLAVLLATLIILNWVRRIIMWWTRLAFRAVFWAAFAALAAWVVNRGVLVSARDAAVLGAKIVGYIAVLKDVWMAEYKRYEGQEASGRWDDYAARKSSSSRAFNAQARR
;
A
#
# COMPACT_ATOMS: atom_id res chain seq x y z
N MET A 1 -15.15 21.13 -27.41
CA MET A 1 -15.15 20.36 -28.67
C MET A 1 -14.28 19.11 -28.49
N ASP A 2 -14.38 18.47 -27.33
CA ASP A 2 -13.32 17.59 -26.79
C ASP A 2 -13.72 16.11 -26.75
N GLY A 3 -14.98 15.81 -27.14
CA GLY A 3 -15.51 14.45 -27.18
C GLY A 3 -14.94 13.61 -28.33
N THR A 4 -14.60 14.23 -29.46
CA THR A 4 -14.18 13.55 -30.69
C THR A 4 -12.76 12.97 -30.60
N LEU A 5 -11.85 13.68 -29.92
CA LEU A 5 -10.45 13.26 -29.73
C LEU A 5 -10.33 12.07 -28.77
N ALA A 6 -11.15 12.05 -27.71
CA ALA A 6 -11.21 10.92 -26.80
C ALA A 6 -11.69 9.64 -27.52
N THR A 7 -12.73 9.73 -28.36
CA THR A 7 -13.20 8.61 -29.19
C THR A 7 -12.17 8.10 -30.18
N GLN A 8 -11.37 8.99 -30.80
CA GLN A 8 -10.32 8.59 -31.75
C GLN A 8 -9.17 7.84 -31.06
N LEU A 9 -8.82 8.23 -29.84
CA LEU A 9 -7.77 7.55 -29.05
C LEU A 9 -8.25 6.21 -28.46
N LEU A 10 -9.54 6.10 -28.13
CA LEU A 10 -10.13 4.82 -27.71
C LEU A 10 -10.26 3.84 -28.88
N ALA A 11 -10.55 4.34 -30.09
CA ALA A 11 -10.66 3.50 -31.28
C ALA A 11 -9.32 2.96 -31.80
N SER A 12 -8.20 3.64 -31.50
CA SER A 12 -6.86 3.20 -31.95
C SER A 12 -6.21 2.17 -31.02
N LEU A 13 -6.71 2.00 -29.79
CA LEU A 13 -6.11 1.10 -28.79
C LEU A 13 -6.96 -0.11 -28.41
N LEU A 14 -8.26 -0.15 -28.76
CA LEU A 14 -9.17 -1.23 -28.37
C LEU A 14 -9.73 -1.99 -29.60
N PRO A 15 -9.72 -3.34 -29.58
CA PRO A 15 -10.31 -4.18 -30.64
C PRO A 15 -11.78 -3.82 -30.91
N ALA A 16 -12.18 -3.85 -32.18
CA ALA A 16 -13.49 -3.40 -32.67
C ALA A 16 -14.70 -4.07 -31.96
N ASP A 17 -14.53 -5.27 -31.42
CA ASP A 17 -15.57 -6.02 -30.70
C ASP A 17 -15.97 -5.36 -29.36
N ILE A 18 -15.05 -4.62 -28.73
CA ILE A 18 -15.31 -3.91 -27.47
C ILE A 18 -16.03 -2.57 -27.75
N VAL A 19 -15.77 -1.93 -28.89
CA VAL A 19 -16.37 -0.64 -29.27
C VAL A 19 -17.88 -0.79 -29.51
N ALA A 20 -18.32 -1.91 -30.11
CA ALA A 20 -19.75 -2.16 -30.34
C ALA A 20 -20.54 -2.39 -29.03
N LEU A 21 -19.96 -3.06 -28.03
CA LEU A 21 -20.60 -3.23 -26.72
C LEU A 21 -20.63 -1.93 -25.91
N ILE A 22 -19.57 -1.11 -25.99
CA ILE A 22 -19.50 0.19 -25.31
C ILE A 22 -20.50 1.18 -25.92
N ASP A 23 -20.62 1.21 -27.24
CA ASP A 23 -21.59 2.09 -27.92
C ASP A 23 -23.03 1.71 -27.61
N THR A 24 -23.33 0.40 -27.60
CA THR A 24 -24.69 -0.11 -27.34
C THR A 24 -25.12 0.01 -25.87
N HIS A 25 -24.22 -0.21 -24.89
CA HIS A 25 -24.58 -0.28 -23.46
C HIS A 25 -24.03 0.86 -22.58
N ILE A 26 -22.99 1.58 -23.00
CA ILE A 26 -22.28 2.55 -22.15
C ILE A 26 -22.49 4.00 -22.63
N LEU A 27 -22.71 4.23 -23.92
CA LEU A 27 -22.84 5.57 -24.50
C LEU A 27 -24.28 6.01 -24.80
N SER A 28 -25.29 5.14 -24.60
CA SER A 28 -26.69 5.52 -24.76
C SER A 28 -27.15 6.49 -23.64
N PRO A 29 -27.88 7.58 -23.99
CA PRO A 29 -28.32 8.62 -23.03
C PRO A 29 -29.30 8.14 -21.95
N GLU A 30 -29.86 6.94 -22.11
CA GLU A 30 -30.75 6.22 -21.17
C GLU A 30 -29.98 5.20 -20.30
N SER A 31 -28.65 5.19 -20.35
CA SER A 31 -27.82 4.22 -19.62
C SER A 31 -27.93 4.41 -18.09
N PRO A 32 -28.13 3.32 -17.31
CA PRO A 32 -28.20 3.38 -15.84
C PRO A 32 -26.92 3.93 -15.20
N VAL A 33 -25.78 3.85 -15.89
CA VAL A 33 -24.51 4.45 -15.43
C VAL A 33 -24.58 5.98 -15.45
N GLN A 34 -25.26 6.57 -16.44
CA GLN A 34 -25.47 8.01 -16.50
C GLN A 34 -26.48 8.47 -15.44
N ALA A 35 -27.52 7.67 -15.15
CA ALA A 35 -28.44 7.95 -14.06
C ALA A 35 -27.72 7.97 -12.71
N VAL A 36 -26.87 6.97 -12.44
CA VAL A 36 -26.04 6.90 -11.23
C VAL A 36 -25.08 8.09 -11.14
N LYS A 37 -24.43 8.48 -12.25
CA LYS A 37 -23.56 9.67 -12.28
C LYS A 37 -24.32 10.95 -11.94
N ARG A 38 -25.52 11.14 -12.52
CA ARG A 38 -26.35 12.33 -12.25
C ARG A 38 -26.79 12.35 -10.78
N THR A 39 -27.21 11.23 -10.21
CA THR A 39 -27.56 11.14 -8.79
C THR A 39 -26.34 11.33 -7.89
N ALA A 40 -25.18 10.76 -8.22
CA ALA A 40 -23.95 10.93 -7.46
C ALA A 40 -23.48 12.39 -7.45
N LEU A 41 -23.55 13.07 -8.60
CA LEU A 41 -23.23 14.50 -8.70
C LEU A 41 -24.24 15.37 -7.94
N ALA A 42 -25.54 15.05 -8.02
CA ALA A 42 -26.57 15.76 -7.27
C ALA A 42 -26.41 15.56 -5.75
N GLN A 43 -26.06 14.35 -5.32
CA GLN A 43 -25.81 14.02 -3.92
C GLN A 43 -24.52 14.67 -3.40
N ALA A 44 -23.46 14.68 -4.21
CA ALA A 44 -22.21 15.37 -3.90
C ALA A 44 -22.45 16.88 -3.72
N ARG A 45 -23.22 17.52 -4.63
CA ARG A 45 -23.58 18.93 -4.51
C ARG A 45 -24.40 19.22 -3.26
N ARG A 46 -25.45 18.43 -2.98
CA ARG A 46 -26.24 18.57 -1.73
C ARG A 46 -25.38 18.39 -0.48
N SER A 47 -24.45 17.44 -0.48
CA SER A 47 -23.54 17.26 0.65
C SER A 47 -22.59 18.44 0.79
N ALA A 48 -22.09 18.99 -0.32
CA ALA A 48 -21.25 20.18 -0.30
C ALA A 48 -22.03 21.38 0.25
N ASP A 49 -23.28 21.59 -0.17
CA ASP A 49 -24.14 22.69 0.29
C ASP A 49 -24.47 22.63 1.79
N LEU A 50 -24.45 21.44 2.40
CA LEU A 50 -24.65 21.27 3.84
C LEU A 50 -23.35 21.40 4.64
N VAL A 51 -22.23 20.97 4.05
CA VAL A 51 -20.94 20.89 4.73
C VAL A 51 -20.18 22.21 4.65
N LEU A 52 -20.21 22.88 3.49
CA LEU A 52 -19.58 24.20 3.27
C LEU A 52 -19.96 25.24 4.32
N PRO A 53 -21.26 25.51 4.61
CA PRO A 53 -21.61 26.54 5.60
C PRO A 53 -21.20 26.19 7.03
N LEU A 54 -21.01 24.90 7.35
CA LEU A 54 -20.54 24.47 8.66
C LEU A 54 -19.01 24.65 8.80
N LEU A 55 -18.27 24.46 7.71
CA LEU A 55 -16.81 24.65 7.69
C LEU A 55 -16.39 26.11 7.45
N GLN A 56 -17.21 26.90 6.75
CA GLN A 56 -16.93 28.30 6.44
C GLN A 56 -16.52 29.14 7.67
N PRO A 57 -17.26 29.15 8.80
CA PRO A 57 -16.86 29.94 9.97
C PRO A 57 -15.57 29.46 10.63
N LEU A 58 -15.20 28.18 10.47
CA LEU A 58 -13.94 27.65 10.97
C LEU A 58 -12.77 28.13 10.10
N PHE A 59 -12.95 28.14 8.78
CA PHE A 59 -11.97 28.70 7.85
C PHE A 59 -11.79 30.20 8.04
N ASP A 60 -12.88 30.95 8.19
CA ASP A 60 -12.82 32.40 8.40
C ASP A 60 -12.11 32.73 9.72
N ARG A 61 -12.37 31.97 10.79
CA ARG A 61 -11.65 32.12 12.07
C ARG A 61 -10.18 31.73 11.95
N ALA A 62 -9.86 30.66 11.25
CA ALA A 62 -8.48 30.25 11.02
C ALA A 62 -7.72 31.33 10.23
N LEU A 63 -8.32 31.88 9.17
CA LEU A 63 -7.75 32.95 8.36
C LEU A 63 -7.61 34.26 9.14
N ALA A 64 -8.59 34.62 9.97
CA ALA A 64 -8.50 35.79 10.83
C ALA A 64 -7.35 35.68 11.85
N LEU A 65 -7.23 34.53 12.52
CA LEU A 65 -6.12 34.25 13.44
C LEU A 65 -4.74 34.23 12.74
N LEU A 66 -4.70 33.75 11.50
CA LEU A 66 -3.51 33.81 10.64
C LEU A 66 -3.14 35.26 10.29
N ALA A 67 -4.13 36.09 9.92
CA ALA A 67 -3.91 37.48 9.52
C ALA A 67 -3.48 38.38 10.68
N GLU A 68 -3.96 38.12 11.90
CA GLU A 68 -3.68 38.92 13.09
C GLU A 68 -2.26 38.72 13.64
N HIS A 69 -1.62 37.58 13.35
CA HIS A 69 -0.31 37.23 13.88
C HIS A 69 0.69 36.85 12.76
N GLN A 70 1.15 37.84 11.98
CA GLN A 70 2.15 37.63 10.92
C GLN A 70 3.42 36.91 11.39
N GLY A 71 3.89 37.17 12.61
CA GLY A 71 5.06 36.47 13.17
C GLY A 71 4.79 35.01 13.60
N ALA A 72 3.53 34.65 13.86
CA ALA A 72 3.16 33.27 14.17
C ALA A 72 3.00 32.42 12.90
N LEU A 73 2.75 33.04 11.74
CA LEU A 73 2.65 32.37 10.44
C LEU A 73 3.92 31.59 10.09
N ASP A 74 5.10 32.21 10.26
CA ASP A 74 6.38 31.61 9.92
C ASP A 74 6.66 30.31 10.68
N MET A 75 6.09 30.16 11.88
CA MET A 75 6.22 28.93 12.69
C MET A 75 5.04 27.98 12.54
N LEU A 76 3.80 28.50 12.45
CA LEU A 76 2.59 27.68 12.37
C LEU A 76 2.46 26.98 11.02
N VAL A 77 2.84 27.62 9.91
CA VAL A 77 2.74 27.02 8.57
C VAL A 77 3.60 25.75 8.46
N PRO A 78 4.92 25.77 8.74
CA PRO A 78 5.73 24.54 8.66
C PRO A 78 5.27 23.49 9.69
N LEU A 79 4.83 23.90 10.88
CA LEU A 79 4.30 22.98 11.89
C LEU A 79 3.00 22.30 11.41
N ALA A 80 2.09 23.06 10.79
CA ALA A 80 0.85 22.54 10.22
C ALA A 80 1.13 21.59 9.06
N VAL A 81 2.09 21.89 8.19
CA VAL A 81 2.52 20.99 7.11
C VAL A 81 3.10 19.69 7.68
N LEU A 82 3.90 19.78 8.74
CA LEU A 82 4.48 18.61 9.40
C LEU A 82 3.39 17.74 10.04
N LEU A 83 2.46 18.35 10.78
CA LEU A 83 1.30 17.68 11.36
C LEU A 83 0.43 17.04 10.29
N ALA A 84 0.12 17.76 9.21
CA ALA A 84 -0.65 17.25 8.09
C ALA A 84 0.04 16.02 7.47
N THR A 85 1.36 16.09 7.28
CA THR A 85 2.16 14.96 6.76
C THR A 85 2.07 13.75 7.68
N LEU A 86 2.21 13.93 9.00
CA LEU A 86 2.10 12.84 9.98
C LEU A 86 0.70 12.23 10.00
N ILE A 87 -0.34 13.07 9.93
CA ILE A 87 -1.74 12.62 9.87
C ILE A 87 -1.96 11.79 8.60
N ILE A 88 -1.51 12.28 7.45
CA ILE A 88 -1.62 11.59 6.16
C ILE A 88 -0.87 10.26 6.22
N LEU A 89 0.38 10.25 6.71
CA LEU A 89 1.18 9.02 6.78
C LEU A 89 0.53 7.97 7.70
N ASN A 90 -0.03 8.41 8.83
CA ASN A 90 -0.77 7.54 9.73
C ASN A 90 -2.06 7.01 9.08
N TRP A 91 -2.77 7.86 8.34
CA TRP A 91 -3.96 7.47 7.58
C TRP A 91 -3.63 6.43 6.51
N VAL A 92 -2.57 6.66 5.73
CA VAL A 92 -2.08 5.72 4.72
C VAL A 92 -1.72 4.38 5.39
N ARG A 93 -0.98 4.41 6.50
CA ARG A 93 -0.66 3.19 7.28
C ARG A 93 -1.93 2.45 7.68
N ARG A 94 -2.94 3.14 8.20
CA ARG A 94 -4.22 2.55 8.63
C ARG A 94 -5.00 1.96 7.45
N ILE A 95 -5.09 2.68 6.33
CA ILE A 95 -5.72 2.22 5.10
C ILE A 95 -5.03 0.96 4.60
N ILE A 96 -3.69 0.94 4.53
CA ILE A 96 -2.92 -0.23 4.11
C ILE A 96 -3.18 -1.43 5.03
N MET A 97 -3.14 -1.24 6.35
CA MET A 97 -3.44 -2.33 7.29
C MET A 97 -4.87 -2.86 7.15
N TRP A 98 -5.83 -1.96 6.89
CA TRP A 98 -7.22 -2.34 6.70
C TRP A 98 -7.41 -3.11 5.38
N TRP A 99 -6.86 -2.60 4.28
CA TRP A 99 -6.92 -3.25 2.97
C TRP A 99 -6.19 -4.59 2.94
N THR A 100 -5.01 -4.68 3.56
CA THR A 100 -4.29 -5.96 3.66
C THR A 100 -5.09 -6.97 4.46
N ARG A 101 -5.67 -6.58 5.61
CA ARG A 101 -6.57 -7.46 6.39
C ARG A 101 -7.79 -7.92 5.58
N LEU A 102 -8.39 -7.01 4.81
CA LEU A 102 -9.52 -7.31 3.94
C LEU A 102 -9.12 -8.28 2.83
N ALA A 103 -7.99 -8.04 2.16
CA ALA A 103 -7.45 -8.89 1.11
C ALA A 103 -7.15 -10.30 1.63
N PHE A 104 -6.47 -10.43 2.77
CA PHE A 104 -6.23 -11.72 3.41
C PHE A 104 -7.54 -12.45 3.72
N ARG A 105 -8.54 -11.74 4.25
CA ARG A 105 -9.85 -12.32 4.54
C ARG A 105 -10.57 -12.75 3.26
N ALA A 106 -10.49 -11.96 2.19
CA ALA A 106 -11.06 -12.30 0.89
C ALA A 106 -10.39 -13.55 0.29
N VAL A 107 -9.06 -13.63 0.31
CA VAL A 107 -8.31 -14.81 -0.15
C VAL A 107 -8.67 -16.04 0.68
N PHE A 108 -8.77 -15.89 2.01
CA PHE A 108 -9.18 -16.97 2.90
C PHE A 108 -10.59 -17.49 2.54
N TRP A 109 -11.56 -16.58 2.38
CA TRP A 109 -12.92 -16.97 1.99
C TRP A 109 -12.99 -17.55 0.58
N ALA A 110 -12.23 -17.02 -0.36
CA ALA A 110 -12.15 -17.57 -1.72
C ALA A 110 -11.56 -18.98 -1.72
N ALA A 111 -10.50 -19.22 -0.95
CA ALA A 111 -9.91 -20.55 -0.78
C ALA A 111 -10.90 -21.51 -0.10
N PHE A 112 -11.60 -21.06 0.95
CA PHE A 112 -12.62 -21.86 1.62
C PHE A 112 -13.78 -22.20 0.70
N ALA A 113 -14.28 -21.23 -0.08
CA ALA A 113 -15.32 -21.44 -1.06
C ALA A 113 -14.88 -22.40 -2.18
N ALA A 114 -13.63 -22.27 -2.65
CA ALA A 114 -13.06 -23.20 -3.63
C ALA A 114 -12.95 -24.62 -3.07
N LEU A 115 -12.51 -24.79 -1.82
CA LEU A 115 -12.49 -26.08 -1.14
C LEU A 115 -13.89 -26.66 -0.97
N ALA A 116 -14.85 -25.85 -0.53
CA ALA A 116 -16.24 -26.28 -0.37
C ALA A 116 -16.85 -26.72 -1.72
N ALA A 117 -16.66 -25.93 -2.78
CA ALA A 117 -17.10 -26.27 -4.13
C ALA A 117 -16.44 -27.55 -4.66
N TRP A 118 -15.15 -27.74 -4.36
CA TRP A 118 -14.42 -28.93 -4.76
C TRP A 118 -14.89 -30.19 -4.04
N VAL A 119 -15.13 -30.11 -2.72
CA VAL A 119 -15.68 -31.21 -1.91
C VAL A 119 -17.07 -31.61 -2.41
N VAL A 120 -17.93 -30.64 -2.73
CA VAL A 120 -19.29 -30.88 -3.24
C VAL A 120 -19.24 -31.53 -4.64
N ASN A 121 -18.32 -31.13 -5.50
CA ASN A 121 -18.23 -31.67 -6.86
C ASN A 121 -17.53 -33.03 -6.98
N ARG A 122 -16.64 -33.42 -6.04
CA ARG A 122 -15.79 -34.63 -6.19
C ARG A 122 -15.89 -35.66 -5.07
N GLY A 123 -16.56 -35.36 -3.96
CA GLY A 123 -16.64 -36.25 -2.80
C GLY A 123 -15.38 -36.22 -1.91
N VAL A 124 -15.59 -36.48 -0.61
CA VAL A 124 -14.62 -36.21 0.48
C VAL A 124 -13.33 -37.05 0.41
N LEU A 125 -13.39 -38.30 -0.10
CA LEU A 125 -12.28 -39.25 -0.01
C LEU A 125 -11.17 -39.06 -1.07
N VAL A 126 -11.50 -38.68 -2.31
CA VAL A 126 -10.49 -38.34 -3.33
C VAL A 126 -9.88 -36.96 -3.03
N SER A 127 -10.65 -36.12 -2.35
CA SER A 127 -10.28 -34.74 -2.02
C SER A 127 -9.17 -34.62 -0.97
N ALA A 128 -9.10 -35.51 0.01
CA ALA A 128 -8.05 -35.43 1.03
C ALA A 128 -6.65 -35.73 0.47
N ARG A 129 -6.53 -36.66 -0.49
CA ARG A 129 -5.25 -37.08 -1.06
C ARG A 129 -4.64 -36.01 -1.98
N ASP A 130 -5.46 -35.38 -2.82
CA ASP A 130 -4.99 -34.29 -3.70
C ASP A 130 -4.64 -33.02 -2.91
N ALA A 131 -5.40 -32.72 -1.85
CA ALA A 131 -5.08 -31.59 -0.97
C ALA A 131 -3.75 -31.79 -0.24
N ALA A 132 -3.44 -33.02 0.20
CA ALA A 132 -2.16 -33.35 0.82
C ALA A 132 -0.99 -33.20 -0.18
N VAL A 133 -1.16 -33.62 -1.43
CA VAL A 133 -0.11 -33.50 -2.47
C VAL A 133 0.12 -32.04 -2.86
N LEU A 134 -0.95 -31.25 -3.01
CA LEU A 134 -0.86 -29.81 -3.24
C LEU A 134 -0.23 -29.07 -2.06
N GLY A 135 -0.65 -29.39 -0.84
CA GLY A 135 -0.08 -28.85 0.40
C GLY A 135 1.42 -29.15 0.51
N ALA A 136 1.83 -30.39 0.24
CA ALA A 136 3.23 -30.78 0.26
C ALA A 136 4.08 -30.01 -0.76
N LYS A 137 3.56 -29.77 -1.98
CA LYS A 137 4.24 -28.94 -2.99
C LYS A 137 4.40 -27.50 -2.50
N ILE A 138 3.35 -26.89 -1.96
CA ILE A 138 3.37 -25.52 -1.46
C ILE A 138 4.37 -25.37 -0.31
N VAL A 139 4.35 -26.30 0.65
CA VAL A 139 5.31 -26.33 1.77
C VAL A 139 6.74 -26.49 1.27
N GLY A 140 6.96 -27.34 0.25
CA GLY A 140 8.26 -27.49 -0.40
C GLY A 140 8.79 -26.19 -0.99
N TYR A 141 7.96 -25.44 -1.71
CA TYR A 141 8.37 -24.13 -2.27
C TYR A 141 8.66 -23.09 -1.18
N ILE A 142 7.87 -23.05 -0.12
CA ILE A 142 8.09 -22.14 1.03
C ILE A 142 9.42 -22.47 1.73
N ALA A 143 9.74 -23.76 1.88
CA ALA A 143 11.01 -24.19 2.49
C ALA A 143 12.22 -23.71 1.69
N VAL A 144 12.20 -23.90 0.36
CA VAL A 144 13.29 -23.42 -0.52
C VAL A 144 13.46 -21.90 -0.44
N LEU A 145 12.36 -21.15 -0.47
CA LEU A 145 12.42 -19.69 -0.38
C LEU A 145 12.97 -19.21 0.97
N LYS A 146 12.56 -19.86 2.07
CA LYS A 146 13.08 -19.61 3.41
C LYS A 146 14.58 -19.88 3.48
N ASP A 147 15.03 -20.99 2.89
CA ASP A 147 16.44 -21.39 2.93
C ASP A 147 17.32 -20.39 2.17
N VAL A 148 16.88 -19.89 1.02
CA VAL A 148 17.56 -18.82 0.27
C VAL A 148 17.65 -17.54 1.12
N TRP A 149 16.56 -17.14 1.76
CA TRP A 149 16.55 -15.94 2.60
C TRP A 149 17.45 -16.08 3.84
N MET A 150 17.43 -17.23 4.51
CA MET A 150 18.29 -17.50 5.67
C MET A 150 19.76 -17.62 5.28
N ALA A 151 20.06 -18.12 4.08
CA ALA A 151 21.42 -18.14 3.56
C ALA A 151 21.95 -16.71 3.38
N GLU A 152 21.14 -15.80 2.82
CA GLU A 152 21.54 -14.41 2.62
C GLU A 152 21.61 -13.62 3.94
N TYR A 153 20.67 -13.86 4.87
CA TYR A 153 20.72 -13.24 6.20
C TYR A 153 21.99 -13.63 6.98
N LYS A 154 22.34 -14.93 7.00
CA LYS A 154 23.59 -15.42 7.61
C LYS A 154 24.83 -14.82 6.96
N ARG A 155 24.77 -14.54 5.65
CA ARG A 155 25.86 -13.90 4.91
C ARG A 155 26.10 -12.47 5.41
N TYR A 156 25.07 -11.71 5.77
CA TYR A 156 25.22 -10.37 6.34
C TYR A 156 25.64 -10.39 7.81
N GLU A 157 25.03 -11.24 8.65
CA GLU A 157 25.45 -11.38 10.05
C GLU A 157 26.89 -11.88 10.19
N GLY A 158 27.32 -12.79 9.32
CA GLY A 158 28.70 -13.29 9.30
C GLY A 158 29.73 -12.21 8.97
N GLN A 159 29.40 -11.27 8.08
CA GLN A 159 30.26 -10.15 7.70
C GLN A 159 30.35 -9.07 8.79
N GLU A 160 29.22 -8.77 9.46
CA GLU A 160 29.20 -7.83 10.58
C GLU A 160 29.81 -8.39 11.88
N ALA A 161 29.79 -9.72 12.04
CA ALA A 161 30.47 -10.38 13.14
C ALA A 161 31.98 -10.43 12.90
N SER A 162 32.45 -10.86 11.72
CA SER A 162 33.89 -10.99 11.43
C SER A 162 34.61 -9.64 11.42
N GLY A 163 34.06 -8.62 10.74
CA GLY A 163 34.71 -7.30 10.65
C GLY A 163 34.85 -6.61 12.00
N ARG A 164 33.87 -6.80 12.89
CA ARG A 164 33.89 -6.25 14.24
C ARG A 164 34.94 -6.91 15.13
N TRP A 165 35.14 -8.22 15.04
CA TRP A 165 36.19 -8.93 15.79
C TRP A 165 37.60 -8.55 15.32
N ASP A 166 37.78 -8.37 14.03
CA ASP A 166 39.06 -7.95 13.44
C ASP A 166 39.47 -6.54 13.90
N ASP A 167 38.52 -5.60 13.97
CA ASP A 167 38.74 -4.25 14.49
C ASP A 167 39.12 -4.22 15.97
N TYR A 168 38.49 -5.07 16.81
CA TYR A 168 38.85 -5.17 18.22
C TYR A 168 40.26 -5.76 18.42
N ALA A 169 40.61 -6.79 17.65
CA ALA A 169 41.94 -7.39 17.68
C ALA A 169 43.03 -6.39 17.23
N ALA A 170 42.76 -5.63 16.16
CA ALA A 170 43.66 -4.60 15.65
C ALA A 170 43.93 -3.50 16.69
N ARG A 171 42.88 -2.97 17.34
CA ARG A 171 43.03 -1.94 18.39
C ARG A 171 43.81 -2.44 19.60
N LYS A 172 43.54 -3.66 20.07
CA LYS A 172 44.26 -4.26 21.21
C LYS A 172 45.75 -4.40 20.91
N SER A 173 46.10 -4.88 19.70
CA SER A 173 47.50 -5.01 19.27
C SER A 173 48.24 -3.66 19.20
N SER A 174 47.54 -2.60 18.81
CA SER A 174 48.10 -1.25 18.69
C SER A 174 48.34 -0.64 20.08
N SER A 175 47.37 -0.78 20.98
CA SER A 175 47.48 -0.33 22.37
C SER A 175 48.62 -1.02 23.11
N SER A 176 48.78 -2.34 22.97
CA SER A 176 49.89 -3.08 23.58
C SER A 176 51.25 -2.67 23.01
N ARG A 177 51.33 -2.29 21.73
CA ARG A 177 52.57 -1.76 21.12
C ARG A 177 52.91 -0.37 21.63
N ALA A 178 51.92 0.52 21.74
CA ALA A 178 52.11 1.88 22.27
C ALA A 178 52.57 1.85 23.74
N PHE A 179 51.95 1.01 24.56
CA PHE A 179 52.33 0.84 25.97
C PHE A 179 53.79 0.34 26.12
N ASN A 180 54.18 -0.66 25.33
CA ASN A 180 55.56 -1.18 25.35
C ASN A 180 56.61 -0.16 24.86
N ALA A 181 56.25 0.74 23.94
CA ALA A 181 57.15 1.79 23.46
C ALA A 181 57.39 2.88 24.53
N GLN A 182 56.39 3.15 25.37
CA GLN A 182 56.49 4.15 26.44
C GLN A 182 57.27 3.63 27.66
N ALA A 183 57.21 2.33 27.95
CA ALA A 183 57.98 1.70 29.04
C ALA A 183 59.49 1.55 28.74
N ARG A 184 59.94 1.85 27.52
CA ARG A 184 61.35 1.77 27.08
C ARG A 184 62.06 3.13 26.97
N ARG A 185 61.41 4.23 27.35
CA ARG A 185 62.01 5.57 27.48
C ARG A 185 62.15 5.92 28.95
#